data_AF-A0A915NHN3-F1
#
_entry.id   AF-A0A915NHN3-F1
#
_cell.length_a   1.000
_cell.length_b   1.000
_cell.length_c   1.000
_cell.angle_alpha   90.00
_cell.angle_beta   90.00
_cell.angle_gamma   90.00
#
_symmetry.space_group_name_H-M   'P 1'
#
loop_
_entity.id
_entity.type
_entity.pdbx_description
1 polymer ?
#
loop_
_entity_poly.entity_id
_entity_poly.type
_entity_poly.pdbx_seq_one_letter_code
_entity_poly.pdbx_strand_id
1 'polypeptide(L)'
;MANTEENLNQPKFIKPERAILNIGDVSTWLKSEAHYKYMKFIRQLNNSIRGISTDSSDIFVSENVKKIIEMLDLFQKWIEEYPPEDMGTQRFGNKSYRKWYERLTN
;
A
#
# COMPACT_ATOMS: atom_id res chain seq x y z
N MET A 1 -36.62 -17.09 -22.91
CA MET A 1 -35.33 -17.76 -22.63
C MET A 1 -34.27 -16.96 -23.34
N ALA A 2 -33.54 -16.11 -22.62
CA ALA A 2 -32.47 -15.27 -23.15
C ALA A 2 -31.28 -15.39 -22.20
N ASN A 3 -30.12 -15.66 -22.78
CA ASN A 3 -28.87 -16.09 -22.15
C ASN A 3 -28.40 -15.15 -21.03
N THR A 4 -28.39 -15.66 -19.80
CA THR A 4 -27.48 -15.22 -18.74
C THR A 4 -26.23 -16.09 -18.81
N GLU A 5 -25.35 -15.82 -19.77
CA GLU A 5 -23.95 -16.23 -19.63
C GLU A 5 -23.30 -15.26 -18.65
N GLU A 6 -23.39 -15.59 -17.35
CA GLU A 6 -22.57 -14.96 -16.32
C GLU A 6 -21.09 -15.11 -16.71
N ASN A 7 -20.41 -13.97 -16.76
CA ASN A 7 -19.01 -13.84 -17.13
C ASN A 7 -18.14 -14.52 -16.06
N LEU A 8 -17.92 -15.84 -16.19
CA LEU A 8 -17.28 -16.76 -15.23
C LEU A 8 -15.79 -16.46 -14.90
N ASN A 9 -15.23 -15.33 -15.31
CA ASN A 9 -13.78 -15.09 -15.26
C ASN A 9 -13.34 -13.76 -14.63
N GLN A 10 -14.21 -13.06 -13.90
CA GLN A 10 -13.75 -11.90 -13.14
C GLN A 10 -13.26 -12.32 -11.74
N PRO A 11 -12.03 -11.93 -11.35
CA PRO A 11 -11.54 -12.23 -10.02
C PRO A 11 -12.41 -11.52 -8.98
N LYS A 12 -12.97 -12.30 -8.05
CA LYS A 12 -13.72 -11.76 -6.92
C LYS A 12 -12.76 -11.05 -5.97
N PHE A 13 -12.95 -9.75 -5.78
CA PHE A 13 -12.23 -8.99 -4.76
C PHE A 13 -12.80 -9.31 -3.37
N ILE A 14 -11.91 -9.54 -2.41
CA ILE A 14 -12.24 -9.82 -1.01
C ILE A 14 -11.41 -8.93 -0.08
N LYS A 15 -11.93 -8.66 1.12
CA LYS A 15 -11.16 -7.95 2.16
C LYS A 15 -9.98 -8.83 2.59
N PRO A 16 -8.74 -8.32 2.59
CA PRO A 16 -7.59 -9.08 3.08
C PRO A 16 -7.72 -9.40 4.57
N GLU A 17 -7.34 -10.61 4.95
CA GLU A 17 -7.33 -11.08 6.33
C GLU A 17 -5.93 -11.60 6.71
N ARG A 18 -5.64 -11.63 8.01
CA ARG A 18 -4.34 -12.10 8.50
C ARG A 18 -4.24 -13.62 8.30
N ALA A 19 -3.33 -14.04 7.42
CA ALA A 19 -3.11 -15.45 7.10
C ALA A 19 -1.82 -16.06 7.69
N ILE A 20 -0.95 -15.25 8.31
CA ILE A 20 0.27 -15.71 9.01
C ILE A 20 0.08 -15.46 10.51
N LEU A 21 -0.21 -16.53 11.24
CA LEU A 21 -0.53 -16.53 12.66
C LEU A 21 0.55 -17.21 13.50
N ASN A 22 1.22 -18.20 12.93
CA ASN A 22 2.31 -18.95 13.55
C ASN A 22 3.46 -19.21 12.56
N ILE A 23 4.54 -19.80 13.06
CA ILE A 23 5.75 -20.08 12.27
C ILE A 23 5.49 -21.06 11.11
N GLY A 24 4.56 -22.00 11.28
CA GLY A 24 4.20 -22.98 10.25
C GLY A 24 3.54 -22.33 9.02
N ASP A 25 2.74 -21.28 9.24
CA ASP A 25 2.05 -20.55 8.16
C ASP A 25 3.04 -19.86 7.21
N VAL A 26 4.26 -19.58 7.66
CA VAL A 26 5.32 -19.00 6.81
C VAL A 26 5.64 -19.92 5.63
N SER A 27 5.62 -21.24 5.83
CA SER A 27 5.83 -22.21 4.77
C SER A 27 4.72 -22.14 3.71
N THR A 28 3.47 -21.95 4.15
CA THR A 28 2.31 -21.73 3.27
C THR A 28 2.46 -20.41 2.51
N TRP A 29 2.84 -19.33 3.20
CA TRP A 29 3.10 -18.02 2.57
C TRP A 29 4.15 -18.12 1.47
N LEU A 30 5.30 -18.74 1.72
CA LEU A 30 6.40 -18.84 0.75
C LEU A 30 6.00 -19.59 -0.54
N LYS A 31 5.03 -20.50 -0.47
CA LYS A 31 4.48 -21.25 -1.61
C LYS A 31 3.24 -20.59 -2.23
N SER A 32 2.74 -19.50 -1.65
CA SER A 32 1.51 -18.85 -2.10
C SER A 32 1.69 -18.04 -3.38
N GLU A 33 0.60 -17.87 -4.13
CA GLU A 33 0.56 -16.99 -5.29
C GLU A 33 0.85 -15.52 -4.90
N ALA A 34 0.40 -15.09 -3.73
CA ALA A 34 0.63 -13.74 -3.20
C ALA A 34 2.13 -13.46 -3.01
N HIS A 35 2.88 -14.41 -2.43
CA HIS A 35 4.33 -14.30 -2.30
C HIS A 35 5.02 -14.25 -3.67
N TYR A 36 4.63 -15.11 -4.61
CA TYR A 36 5.18 -15.09 -5.97
C TYR A 36 4.93 -13.74 -6.67
N LYS A 37 3.70 -13.22 -6.64
CA LYS A 37 3.33 -11.92 -7.23
C LYS A 37 4.11 -10.78 -6.59
N TYR A 38 4.20 -10.77 -5.26
CA TYR A 38 4.95 -9.74 -4.53
C TYR A 38 6.44 -9.75 -4.91
N MET A 39 7.09 -10.91 -4.91
CA MET A 39 8.50 -11.01 -5.28
C MET A 39 8.76 -10.68 -6.75
N LYS A 40 7.85 -11.07 -7.65
CA LYS A 40 7.91 -10.69 -9.07
C LYS A 40 7.84 -9.16 -9.22
N PHE A 41 6.92 -8.50 -8.52
CA PHE A 41 6.77 -7.05 -8.54
C PHE A 41 8.04 -6.34 -8.06
N ILE A 42 8.60 -6.72 -6.90
CA ILE A 42 9.84 -6.14 -6.37
C ILE A 42 11.01 -6.30 -7.36
N ARG A 43 11.14 -7.48 -7.97
CA ARG A 43 12.20 -7.73 -8.98
C ARG A 43 12.02 -6.89 -10.24
N GLN A 44 10.79 -6.73 -10.71
CA GLN A 44 10.48 -5.89 -11.88
C GLN A 44 10.82 -4.43 -11.60
N LEU A 45 10.44 -3.90 -10.43
CA LEU A 45 10.80 -2.55 -10.00
C LEU A 45 12.31 -2.37 -9.91
N ASN A 46 13.02 -3.29 -9.25
CA ASN A 46 14.48 -3.22 -9.14
C ASN A 46 15.14 -3.18 -10.52
N ASN A 47 14.71 -4.04 -11.45
CA ASN A 47 15.27 -4.07 -12.79
C ASN A 47 14.98 -2.80 -13.59
N SER A 48 13.80 -2.19 -13.43
CA SER A 48 13.41 -1.02 -14.23
C SER A 48 14.15 0.26 -13.86
N ILE A 49 14.78 0.33 -12.69
CA ILE A 49 15.48 1.54 -12.20
C ILE A 49 17.01 1.43 -12.22
N ARG A 50 17.57 0.32 -12.71
CA ARG A 50 19.04 0.14 -12.74
C ARG A 50 19.71 1.19 -13.62
N GLY A 51 20.71 1.87 -13.08
CA GLY A 51 21.44 2.92 -13.78
C GLY A 51 20.67 4.24 -13.95
N ILE A 52 19.47 4.34 -13.38
CA ILE A 52 18.68 5.57 -13.37
C ILE A 52 18.98 6.33 -12.07
N SER A 53 19.44 7.58 -12.20
CA SER A 53 19.63 8.47 -11.05
C SER A 53 18.29 8.97 -10.51
N THR A 54 18.20 9.21 -9.20
CA THR A 54 17.03 9.85 -8.58
C THR A 54 16.79 11.26 -9.09
N ASP A 55 17.84 11.95 -9.56
CA ASP A 55 17.75 13.32 -10.09
C ASP A 55 17.48 13.34 -11.61
N SER A 56 17.18 12.19 -12.23
CA SER A 56 16.88 12.12 -13.65
C SER A 56 15.59 12.88 -13.98
N SER A 57 15.71 13.93 -14.80
CA SER A 57 14.57 14.71 -15.28
C SER A 57 13.82 14.03 -16.44
N ASP A 58 14.41 13.01 -17.05
CA ASP A 58 13.86 12.28 -18.18
C ASP A 58 13.19 10.98 -17.72
N ILE A 59 12.06 11.11 -17.02
CA ILE A 59 11.24 9.97 -16.56
C ILE A 59 9.79 10.22 -16.96
N PHE A 60 9.19 9.21 -17.61
CA PHE A 60 7.76 9.25 -17.92
C PHE A 60 6.91 9.11 -16.65
N VAL A 61 6.08 10.12 -16.38
CA VAL A 61 5.12 10.12 -15.27
C VAL A 61 3.71 9.94 -15.82
N SER A 62 3.17 8.73 -15.68
CA SER A 62 1.79 8.45 -16.08
C SER A 62 0.77 9.15 -15.19
N GLU A 63 -0.47 9.28 -15.68
CA GLU A 63 -1.56 9.88 -14.92
C GLU A 63 -1.86 9.14 -13.60
N ASN A 64 -1.75 7.82 -13.59
CA ASN A 64 -1.92 7.03 -12.36
C ASN A 64 -0.81 7.32 -11.34
N VAL A 65 0.42 7.53 -11.80
CA VAL A 65 1.53 7.91 -10.91
C VAL A 65 1.30 9.29 -10.33
N LYS A 66 0.85 10.27 -11.13
CA LYS A 66 0.50 11.61 -10.64
C LYS A 66 -0.57 11.56 -9.56
N LYS A 67 -1.65 10.79 -9.76
CA LYS A 67 -2.71 10.62 -8.76
C LYS A 67 -2.22 9.97 -7.46
N ILE A 68 -1.27 9.04 -7.54
CA ILE A 68 -0.64 8.47 -6.33
C ILE A 68 0.18 9.56 -5.61
N ILE A 69 0.95 10.38 -6.33
CA ILE A 69 1.71 11.50 -5.75
C ILE A 69 0.75 12.50 -5.07
N GLU A 70 -0.31 12.91 -5.75
CA GLU A 70 -1.32 13.83 -5.20
C GLU A 70 -1.98 13.28 -3.93
N MET A 71 -2.27 11.96 -3.90
CA MET A 71 -2.80 11.29 -2.72
C MET A 71 -1.79 11.32 -1.56
N LEU A 72 -0.50 11.10 -1.82
CA LEU A 72 0.56 11.19 -0.81
C LEU A 72 0.74 12.63 -0.30
N ASP A 73 0.69 13.63 -1.18
CA ASP A 73 0.72 15.05 -0.82
C ASP A 73 -0.47 15.43 0.06
N LEU A 74 -1.65 14.89 -0.22
CA LEU A 74 -2.84 15.09 0.61
C LEU A 74 -2.64 14.50 2.02
N PHE A 75 -2.12 13.28 2.11
CA PHE A 75 -1.83 12.64 3.41
C PHE A 75 -0.80 13.43 4.21
N GLN A 76 0.20 14.00 3.54
CA GLN A 76 1.19 14.87 4.15
C GLN A 76 0.57 16.16 4.69
N LYS A 77 -0.31 16.81 3.92
CA LYS A 77 -1.03 18.02 4.39
C LYS A 77 -1.86 17.75 5.63
N TRP A 78 -2.50 16.59 5.73
CA TRP A 78 -3.25 16.24 6.93
C TRP A 78 -2.38 16.19 8.19
N ILE A 79 -1.07 15.92 8.08
CA ILE A 79 -0.16 15.94 9.23
C ILE A 79 -0.13 17.34 9.88
N GLU A 80 -0.23 18.40 9.07
CA GLU A 80 -0.27 19.79 9.57
C GLU A 80 -1.52 20.06 10.41
N GLU A 81 -2.61 19.34 10.15
CA GLU A 81 -3.88 19.44 10.89
C GLU A 81 -3.85 18.70 12.24
N TYR A 82 -2.87 17.80 12.45
CA TYR A 82 -2.72 17.01 13.67
C TYR A 82 -1.31 17.18 14.28
N PRO A 83 -0.98 18.38 14.79
CA PRO A 83 0.31 18.63 15.42
C PRO A 83 0.54 17.71 16.63
N PRO A 84 1.80 17.39 16.97
CA PRO A 84 2.10 16.60 18.16
C PRO A 84 1.48 17.18 19.43
N GLU A 85 0.79 16.35 20.18
CA GLU A 85 0.21 16.73 21.48
C GLU A 85 1.28 16.69 22.58
N ASP A 86 1.10 17.49 23.63
CA ASP A 86 1.84 17.29 24.88
C ASP A 86 1.37 15.97 25.53
N MET A 87 2.33 15.09 25.80
CA MET A 87 2.10 13.74 26.30
C MET A 87 2.54 13.56 27.75
N GLY A 88 3.01 14.62 28.41
CA GLY A 88 3.51 14.59 29.77
C GLY A 88 4.58 13.50 29.97
N THR A 89 4.22 12.43 30.68
CA THR A 89 5.13 11.34 31.04
C THR A 89 5.22 10.22 29.99
N GLN A 90 4.32 10.16 29.01
CA GLN A 90 4.33 9.11 28.00
C GLN A 90 5.44 9.36 26.96
N ARG A 91 6.31 8.36 26.75
CA ARG A 91 7.55 8.51 25.95
C ARG A 91 7.46 8.01 24.50
N PHE A 92 6.41 7.27 24.13
CA PHE A 92 6.30 6.62 22.82
C PHE A 92 4.96 6.89 22.15
N GLY A 93 5.01 7.05 20.82
CA GLY A 93 3.84 7.17 19.93
C GLY A 93 2.93 8.35 20.27
N ASN A 94 3.07 9.47 19.55
CA ASN A 94 2.22 10.63 19.82
C ASN A 94 0.74 10.33 19.56
N LYS A 95 -0.14 10.78 20.48
CA LYS A 95 -1.58 10.56 20.39
C LYS A 95 -2.19 11.21 19.13
N SER A 96 -1.58 12.27 18.61
CA SER A 96 -1.98 12.92 17.37
C SER A 96 -1.99 11.95 16.17
N TYR A 97 -1.11 10.93 16.16
CA TYR A 97 -1.10 9.91 15.13
C TYR A 97 -2.43 9.15 15.03
N ARG A 98 -3.11 8.89 16.15
CA ARG A 98 -4.41 8.20 16.13
C ARG A 98 -5.48 9.04 15.44
N LYS A 99 -5.49 10.34 15.72
CA LYS A 99 -6.44 11.29 15.09
C LYS A 99 -6.19 11.40 13.59
N TRP A 100 -4.92 11.49 13.17
CA TRP A 100 -4.54 11.44 11.76
C TRP A 100 -4.96 10.11 11.10
N TYR A 101 -4.73 8.99 11.78
CA TYR A 101 -5.07 7.65 11.27
C TYR A 101 -6.58 7.43 11.17
N GLU A 102 -7.36 7.91 12.14
CA GLU A 102 -8.83 7.88 12.10
C GLU A 102 -9.36 8.59 10.85
N ARG A 103 -8.81 9.76 10.49
CA ARG A 103 -9.15 10.44 9.24
C ARG A 103 -8.80 9.62 8.00
N LEU A 104 -7.67 8.91 8.00
CA LEU A 104 -7.25 8.08 6.87
C LEU A 104 -8.19 6.88 6.65
N THR A 105 -8.77 6.35 7.73
CA THR A 105 -9.56 5.11 7.69
C THR A 105 -11.08 5.29 7.69
N ASN A 106 -11.57 6.51 7.94
CA ASN A 106 -12.98 6.88 7.87
C ASN A 106 -13.42 7.11 6.42
#